data_AF-A0A2P2IFQ1-F1
#
_entry.id   AF-A0A2P2IFQ1-F1
#
_cell.length_a   1.000
_cell.length_b   1.000
_cell.length_c   1.000
_cell.angle_alpha   90.00
_cell.angle_beta   90.00
_cell.angle_gamma   90.00
#
_symmetry.space_group_name_H-M   'P 1'
#
loop_
_entity.id
_entity.type
_entity.pdbx_description
1 polymer ?
#
loop_
_entity_poly.entity_id
_entity_poly.type
_entity_poly.pdbx_seq_one_letter_code
_entity_poly.pdbx_strand_id
1 'polypeptide(L)'
;GKHQLDKNYESLNTDAVALEEKTDEYNMVVEYINNLHGKHEFGYSLSVIDVFRVQRKGEDAIFEPWKNDHNRQLLWHGSRVTNFMGILSQGLRIAPPEAPVSGYLFGKGVYFANVVSKSANYCRTTRSAPTGLMLLSEVALGKMFEVKGPTYMDKARPGYHSTKCMR
;
A
#
# COMPACT_ATOMS: atom_id res chain seq x y z
N GLY A 1 -5.96 -33.51 -12.48
CA GLY A 1 -5.42 -32.78 -11.30
C GLY A 1 -5.52 -31.29 -11.55
N LYS A 2 -5.53 -30.47 -10.50
CA LYS A 2 -5.69 -29.00 -10.60
C LYS A 2 -4.53 -28.34 -11.34
N HIS A 3 -4.79 -27.28 -12.12
CA HIS A 3 -3.77 -26.54 -12.89
C HIS A 3 -2.79 -25.81 -11.96
N GLN A 4 -1.52 -25.64 -12.37
CA GLN A 4 -0.49 -25.07 -11.49
C GLN A 4 -0.76 -23.60 -11.12
N LEU A 5 -1.33 -22.82 -12.05
CA LEU A 5 -1.71 -21.44 -11.76
C LEU A 5 -2.79 -21.36 -10.68
N ASP A 6 -3.79 -22.25 -10.72
CA ASP A 6 -4.84 -22.27 -9.70
C ASP A 6 -4.25 -22.62 -8.33
N LYS A 7 -3.30 -23.57 -8.25
CA LYS A 7 -2.62 -23.91 -7.00
C LYS A 7 -1.83 -22.72 -6.45
N ASN A 8 -1.13 -21.98 -7.33
CA ASN A 8 -0.39 -20.79 -6.94
C ASN A 8 -1.35 -19.70 -6.45
N TYR A 9 -2.45 -19.47 -7.15
CA TYR A 9 -3.48 -18.52 -6.75
C TYR A 9 -4.11 -18.87 -5.39
N GLU A 10 -4.50 -20.14 -5.18
CA GLU A 10 -5.02 -20.61 -3.90
C GLU A 10 -4.04 -20.43 -2.74
N SER A 11 -2.73 -20.58 -3.00
CA SER A 11 -1.69 -20.35 -2.00
C SER A 11 -1.61 -18.88 -1.53
N LEU A 12 -2.17 -17.93 -2.28
CA LEU A 12 -2.26 -16.54 -1.88
C LEU A 12 -3.30 -16.31 -0.79
N ASN A 13 -4.23 -17.25 -0.58
CA ASN A 13 -5.30 -17.13 0.42
C ASN A 13 -6.04 -15.78 0.34
N THR A 14 -6.27 -15.32 -0.88
CA THR A 14 -6.74 -13.97 -1.21
C THR A 14 -7.56 -14.03 -2.48
N ASP A 15 -8.72 -13.38 -2.44
CA ASP A 15 -9.55 -13.20 -3.62
C ASP A 15 -9.13 -11.91 -4.33
N ALA A 16 -8.76 -12.01 -5.60
CA ALA A 16 -8.46 -10.88 -6.46
C ALA A 16 -9.41 -10.89 -7.66
N VAL A 17 -10.30 -9.91 -7.72
CA VAL A 17 -11.31 -9.77 -8.78
C VAL A 17 -10.93 -8.59 -9.66
N ALA A 18 -10.72 -8.85 -10.95
CA ALA A 18 -10.49 -7.78 -11.92
C ALA A 18 -11.72 -6.89 -12.01
N LEU A 19 -11.51 -5.57 -11.95
CA LEU A 19 -12.58 -4.59 -12.12
C LEU A 19 -12.68 -4.20 -13.59
N GLU A 20 -13.91 -4.15 -14.10
CA GLU A 20 -14.17 -3.65 -15.44
C GLU A 20 -14.01 -2.12 -15.47
N GLU A 21 -13.44 -1.60 -16.56
CA GLU A 21 -13.14 -0.16 -16.72
C GLU A 21 -14.36 0.75 -16.57
N LYS A 22 -15.57 0.21 -16.78
CA LYS A 22 -16.82 0.96 -16.72
C LYS A 22 -17.40 1.07 -15.30
N THR A 23 -16.81 0.40 -14.32
CA THR A 23 -17.30 0.43 -12.94
C THR A 23 -16.90 1.72 -12.23
N ASP A 24 -17.77 2.21 -11.34
CA ASP A 24 -17.49 3.41 -10.55
C ASP A 24 -16.24 3.26 -9.69
N GLU A 25 -15.99 2.07 -9.16
CA GLU A 25 -14.80 1.78 -8.36
C GLU A 25 -13.51 1.86 -9.20
N TYR A 26 -13.51 1.30 -10.42
CA TYR A 26 -12.37 1.46 -11.34
C TYR A 26 -12.11 2.93 -11.64
N ASN A 27 -13.16 3.68 -11.99
CA ASN A 27 -13.06 5.10 -12.32
C ASN A 27 -12.55 5.94 -11.14
N MET A 28 -13.02 5.66 -9.92
CA MET A 28 -12.54 6.29 -8.70
C MET A 28 -11.03 6.06 -8.50
N VAL A 29 -10.53 4.85 -8.73
CA VAL A 29 -9.10 4.54 -8.61
C VAL A 29 -8.29 5.30 -9.65
N VAL A 30 -8.72 5.29 -10.91
CA VAL A 30 -8.06 6.02 -12.01
C VAL A 30 -8.05 7.53 -11.75
N GLU A 31 -9.17 8.09 -11.31
CA GLU A 31 -9.27 9.49 -10.94
C GLU A 31 -8.35 9.83 -9.77
N TYR A 32 -8.29 8.98 -8.74
CA TYR A 32 -7.42 9.19 -7.59
C TYR A 32 -5.93 9.21 -7.98
N ILE A 33 -5.54 8.34 -8.93
CA ILE A 33 -4.19 8.34 -9.52
C ILE A 33 -3.95 9.64 -10.29
N ASN A 34 -4.87 10.03 -11.17
CA ASN A 34 -4.71 11.20 -12.03
C ASN A 34 -4.64 12.52 -11.26
N ASN A 35 -5.47 12.67 -10.22
CA ASN A 35 -5.53 13.87 -9.39
C ASN A 35 -4.31 14.02 -8.47
N LEU A 36 -3.74 12.91 -8.01
CA LEU A 36 -2.61 12.91 -7.06
C LEU A 36 -1.28 12.50 -7.68
N HIS A 37 -1.18 12.48 -9.01
CA HIS A 37 0.10 12.26 -9.68
C HIS A 37 0.91 13.55 -9.71
N GLY A 38 2.05 13.56 -9.00
CA GLY A 38 3.00 14.68 -8.99
C GLY A 38 3.83 14.73 -10.27
N LYS A 39 3.20 14.87 -11.45
CA LYS A 39 3.86 14.85 -12.77
C LYS A 39 5.12 15.72 -12.82
N HIS A 40 5.05 16.93 -12.24
CA HIS A 40 6.14 17.89 -12.21
C HIS A 40 7.26 17.54 -11.22
N GLU A 41 6.99 16.76 -10.17
CA GLU A 41 7.97 16.39 -9.13
C GLU A 41 8.78 15.14 -9.51
N PHE A 42 8.20 14.20 -10.30
CA PHE A 42 8.76 12.86 -10.44
C PHE A 42 9.28 12.49 -11.84
N GLY A 43 9.03 13.30 -12.87
CA GLY A 43 9.66 13.13 -14.20
C GLY A 43 9.19 11.90 -15.00
N TYR A 44 8.08 11.25 -14.61
CA TYR A 44 7.44 10.17 -15.36
C TYR A 44 5.90 10.29 -15.32
N SER A 45 5.22 9.61 -16.24
CA SER A 45 3.77 9.39 -16.21
C SER A 45 3.44 8.00 -15.69
N LEU A 46 2.26 7.87 -15.08
CA LEU A 46 1.67 6.58 -14.71
C LEU A 46 0.53 6.28 -15.67
N SER A 47 0.43 5.02 -16.09
CA SER A 47 -0.71 4.48 -16.83
C SER A 47 -1.26 3.30 -16.06
N VAL A 48 -2.58 3.28 -15.86
CA VAL A 48 -3.27 2.10 -15.29
C VAL A 48 -3.36 1.05 -16.38
N ILE A 49 -3.04 -0.20 -16.05
CA ILE A 49 -3.18 -1.36 -16.94
C ILE A 49 -4.41 -2.15 -16.50
N ASP A 50 -4.42 -2.56 -15.24
CA ASP A 50 -5.50 -3.32 -14.62
C ASP A 50 -5.76 -2.79 -13.21
N VAL A 51 -7.00 -2.94 -12.74
CA VAL A 51 -7.37 -2.72 -11.34
C VAL A 51 -8.01 -3.99 -10.81
N PHE A 52 -7.59 -4.41 -9.63
CA PHE A 52 -8.13 -5.58 -8.95
C PHE A 52 -8.68 -5.15 -7.60
N ARG A 53 -9.90 -5.57 -7.27
CA ARG A 53 -10.38 -5.60 -5.90
C ARG A 53 -9.76 -6.80 -5.21
N VAL A 54 -9.07 -6.56 -4.10
CA VAL A 54 -8.34 -7.59 -3.36
C VAL A 54 -8.97 -7.77 -1.99
N GLN A 55 -9.32 -9.00 -1.64
CA GLN A 55 -9.88 -9.38 -0.35
C GLN A 55 -9.04 -10.51 0.24
N ARG A 56 -8.19 -10.19 1.22
CA ARG A 56 -7.39 -11.18 1.93
C ARG A 56 -8.26 -11.93 2.93
N LYS A 57 -8.14 -13.26 2.98
CA LYS A 57 -8.94 -14.07 3.91
C LYS A 57 -8.58 -13.74 5.36
N GLY A 58 -9.59 -13.35 6.14
CA GLY A 58 -9.46 -13.02 7.57
C GLY A 58 -9.01 -11.58 7.87
N GLU A 59 -8.67 -10.78 6.85
CA GLU A 59 -8.23 -9.40 7.05
C GLU A 59 -9.35 -8.51 7.60
N ASP A 60 -10.60 -8.70 7.16
CA ASP A 60 -11.76 -7.97 7.69
C ASP A 60 -11.93 -8.17 9.19
N ALA A 61 -11.76 -9.40 9.67
CA ALA A 61 -11.87 -9.70 11.11
C ALA A 61 -10.74 -9.05 11.92
N ILE A 62 -9.55 -8.95 11.34
CA ILE A 62 -8.41 -8.25 11.95
C ILE A 62 -8.65 -6.73 11.96
N PHE A 63 -9.27 -6.20 10.91
CA PHE A 63 -9.55 -4.78 10.74
C PHE A 63 -10.81 -4.30 11.47
N GLU A 64 -11.75 -5.19 11.81
CA GLU A 64 -13.04 -4.88 12.43
C GLU A 64 -12.94 -3.94 13.66
N PRO A 65 -11.97 -4.09 14.60
CA PRO A 65 -11.83 -3.15 15.73
C PRO A 65 -11.57 -1.70 15.31
N TRP A 66 -11.09 -1.48 14.08
CA TRP A 66 -10.70 -0.18 13.53
C TRP A 66 -11.69 0.34 12.49
N LYS A 67 -12.73 -0.44 12.15
CA LYS A 67 -13.71 -0.11 11.10
C LYS A 67 -14.51 1.18 11.38
N ASN A 68 -14.65 1.55 12.65
CA ASN A 68 -15.29 2.79 13.08
C ASN A 68 -14.28 3.87 13.52
N ASP A 69 -12.98 3.71 13.19
CA ASP A 69 -12.00 4.74 13.48
C ASP A 69 -12.39 6.07 12.80
N HIS A 70 -12.17 7.16 13.53
CA HIS A 70 -12.58 8.51 13.13
C HIS A 70 -11.75 9.08 11.96
N ASN A 71 -10.59 8.49 11.66
CA ASN A 71 -9.68 8.98 10.63
C ASN A 71 -9.17 7.82 9.78
N ARG A 72 -10.04 7.31 8.91
CA ARG A 72 -9.70 6.30 7.91
C ARG A 72 -9.47 6.94 6.56
N GLN A 73 -8.43 6.50 5.88
CA GLN A 73 -8.05 7.03 4.58
C GLN A 73 -7.68 5.91 3.63
N LEU A 74 -8.01 6.08 2.35
CA LEU A 74 -7.44 5.28 1.28
C LEU A 74 -6.05 5.82 0.94
N LEU A 75 -5.01 5.00 1.09
CA LEU A 75 -3.63 5.43 0.87
C LEU A 75 -2.84 4.42 0.02
N TRP A 76 -1.85 4.93 -0.70
CA TRP A 76 -1.03 4.16 -1.63
C TRP A 76 0.15 3.51 -0.92
N HIS A 77 0.39 2.24 -1.22
CA HIS A 77 1.61 1.51 -0.89
C HIS A 77 2.23 0.91 -2.17
N GLY A 78 3.50 1.20 -2.42
CA GLY A 78 4.25 0.61 -3.52
C GLY A 78 5.36 -0.30 -2.99
N SER A 79 5.61 -1.40 -3.71
CA SER A 79 6.65 -2.37 -3.35
C SER A 79 7.16 -3.06 -4.62
N ARG A 80 8.32 -3.72 -4.56
CA ARG A 80 8.81 -4.53 -5.68
C ARG A 80 7.81 -5.65 -5.98
N VAL A 81 7.62 -5.97 -7.26
CA VAL A 81 6.73 -7.07 -7.70
C VAL A 81 7.06 -8.39 -6.99
N THR A 82 8.34 -8.67 -6.74
CA THR A 82 8.80 -9.86 -6.00
C THR A 82 8.23 -10.00 -4.60
N ASN A 83 7.78 -8.89 -3.99
CA ASN A 83 7.23 -8.87 -2.64
C ASN A 83 5.72 -9.15 -2.61
N PHE A 84 5.01 -8.99 -3.74
CA PHE A 84 3.54 -9.05 -3.76
C PHE A 84 2.99 -10.44 -3.41
N MET A 85 3.70 -11.52 -3.71
CA MET A 85 3.28 -12.86 -3.28
C MET A 85 3.24 -12.96 -1.74
N GLY A 86 4.23 -12.38 -1.05
CA GLY A 86 4.26 -12.32 0.41
C GLY A 86 3.20 -11.35 0.98
N ILE A 87 3.00 -10.20 0.32
CA ILE A 87 2.01 -9.21 0.74
C ILE A 87 0.58 -9.73 0.55
N LEU A 88 0.29 -10.45 -0.53
CA LEU A 88 -1.03 -11.05 -0.78
C LEU A 88 -1.27 -12.31 0.06
N SER A 89 -0.25 -13.08 0.43
CA SER A 89 -0.46 -14.22 1.34
C SER A 89 -0.51 -13.84 2.83
N GLN A 90 0.35 -12.93 3.29
CA GLN A 90 0.60 -12.68 4.73
C GLN A 90 0.31 -11.25 5.19
N GLY A 91 0.07 -10.33 4.27
CA GLY A 91 -0.31 -8.95 4.54
C GLY A 91 0.90 -8.04 4.53
N LEU A 92 0.64 -6.74 4.71
CA LEU A 92 1.70 -5.77 4.95
C LEU A 92 2.25 -6.00 6.36
N ARG A 93 3.54 -6.35 6.45
CA ARG A 93 4.21 -6.68 7.72
C ARG A 93 5.23 -5.61 8.09
N ILE A 94 5.33 -5.36 9.39
CA ILE A 94 6.41 -4.58 9.95
C ILE A 94 7.70 -5.41 9.85
N ALA A 95 8.79 -4.77 9.46
CA ALA A 95 10.10 -5.43 9.40
C ALA A 95 10.45 -6.01 10.80
N PRO A 96 11.05 -7.21 10.86
CA PRO A 96 11.31 -7.84 12.15
C PRO A 96 12.46 -7.12 12.89
N PRO A 97 12.60 -7.31 14.23
CA PRO A 97 13.56 -6.58 15.06
C PRO A 97 15.02 -6.68 14.61
N GLU A 98 15.41 -7.78 13.99
CA GLU A 98 16.75 -8.07 13.46
C GLU A 98 17.07 -7.34 12.15
N ALA A 99 16.07 -6.86 11.41
CA ALA A 99 16.30 -6.15 10.15
C ALA A 99 17.07 -4.82 10.38
N PRO A 100 17.99 -4.42 9.50
CA PRO A 100 18.71 -3.16 9.64
C PRO A 100 17.75 -1.97 9.75
N VAL A 101 18.10 -1.01 10.61
CA VAL A 101 17.34 0.23 10.82
C VAL A 101 17.52 1.23 9.68
N SER A 102 18.63 1.13 8.96
CA SER A 102 18.96 2.02 7.84
C SER A 102 17.90 1.95 6.73
N GLY A 103 17.33 3.10 6.39
CA GLY A 103 16.32 3.24 5.32
C GLY A 103 14.90 3.52 5.81
N TYR A 104 14.64 3.49 7.12
CA TYR A 104 13.34 3.83 7.70
C TYR A 104 13.35 5.24 8.31
N LEU A 105 12.69 6.19 7.65
CA LEU A 105 12.63 7.59 8.10
C LEU A 105 12.00 7.75 9.48
N PHE A 106 11.06 6.88 9.84
CA PHE A 106 10.30 6.92 11.09
C PHE A 106 10.36 5.63 11.90
N GLY A 107 11.31 4.75 11.59
CA GLY A 107 11.43 3.43 12.20
C GLY A 107 10.60 2.33 11.54
N LYS A 108 10.56 1.15 12.15
CA LYS A 108 9.96 -0.02 11.53
C LYS A 108 8.44 0.10 11.61
N GLY A 109 7.79 0.20 10.45
CA GLY A 109 6.36 0.38 10.34
C GLY A 109 5.88 0.06 8.93
N VAL A 110 4.57 0.12 8.72
CA VAL A 110 3.98 0.06 7.38
C VAL A 110 3.82 1.49 6.86
N TYR A 111 4.38 1.76 5.69
CA TYR A 111 4.46 3.11 5.12
C TYR A 111 3.46 3.26 3.98
N PHE A 112 2.72 4.36 4.02
CA PHE A 112 1.75 4.75 2.99
C PHE A 112 2.00 6.19 2.55
N ALA A 113 1.44 6.56 1.39
CA ALA A 113 1.40 7.93 0.92
C ALA A 113 0.03 8.26 0.34
N ASN A 114 -0.41 9.52 0.50
CA ASN A 114 -1.54 10.05 -0.23
C ASN A 114 -1.20 10.31 -1.71
N VAL A 115 0.05 10.64 -2.02
CA VAL A 115 0.53 10.86 -3.40
C VAL A 115 0.97 9.53 -4.04
N VAL A 116 0.30 9.13 -5.13
CA VAL A 116 0.59 7.87 -5.84
C VAL A 116 2.04 7.77 -6.29
N SER A 117 2.62 8.85 -6.84
CA SER A 117 3.98 8.87 -7.38
C SER A 117 5.04 8.62 -6.29
N LYS A 118 4.79 9.05 -5.05
CA LYS A 118 5.69 8.80 -3.93
C LYS A 118 5.77 7.31 -3.64
N SER A 119 4.64 6.61 -3.65
CA SER A 119 4.57 5.17 -3.47
C SER A 119 5.09 4.40 -4.69
N ALA A 120 4.81 4.89 -5.91
CA ALA A 120 5.28 4.26 -7.15
C ALA A 120 6.81 4.11 -7.22
N ASN A 121 7.58 5.05 -6.66
CA ASN A 121 9.05 4.95 -6.59
C ASN A 121 9.55 3.70 -5.83
N TYR A 122 8.76 3.14 -4.92
CA TYR A 122 9.09 1.91 -4.20
C TYR A 122 8.87 0.64 -5.03
N CYS A 123 8.20 0.73 -6.18
CA CYS A 123 8.06 -0.37 -7.13
C CYS A 123 9.38 -0.74 -7.80
N ARG A 124 10.34 0.21 -7.87
CA ARG A 124 11.66 0.05 -8.49
C ARG A 124 11.58 -0.41 -9.96
N THR A 125 10.60 0.10 -10.70
CA THR A 125 10.48 -0.13 -12.14
C THR A 125 11.61 0.57 -12.89
N THR A 126 11.89 0.10 -14.10
CA THR A 126 12.91 0.67 -15.00
C THR A 126 12.32 0.87 -16.39
N ARG A 127 13.04 1.54 -17.29
CA ARG A 127 12.60 1.65 -18.69
C ARG A 127 12.49 0.28 -19.40
N SER A 128 13.32 -0.69 -19.01
CA SER A 128 13.27 -2.06 -19.54
C SER A 128 12.24 -2.95 -18.84
N ALA A 129 11.81 -2.60 -17.64
CA ALA A 129 10.76 -3.27 -16.87
C ALA A 129 9.81 -2.23 -16.26
N PRO A 130 8.93 -1.61 -17.08
CA PRO A 130 8.13 -0.45 -16.67
C PRO A 130 6.91 -0.81 -15.83
N THR A 131 6.49 -2.08 -15.83
CA THR A 131 5.31 -2.55 -15.12
C THR A 131 5.61 -2.78 -13.64
N GLY A 132 4.82 -2.15 -12.76
CA GLY A 132 4.86 -2.31 -11.32
C GLY A 132 3.49 -2.67 -10.75
N LEU A 133 3.46 -3.05 -9.48
CA LEU A 133 2.23 -3.30 -8.73
C LEU A 133 2.14 -2.31 -7.57
N MET A 134 0.93 -1.83 -7.29
CA MET A 134 0.63 -0.92 -6.20
C MET A 134 -0.61 -1.38 -5.46
N LEU A 135 -0.69 -1.04 -4.17
CA LEU A 135 -1.86 -1.23 -3.34
C LEU A 135 -2.48 0.14 -3.03
N LEU A 136 -3.81 0.17 -3.09
CA LEU A 136 -4.63 1.20 -2.47
C LEU A 136 -5.34 0.53 -1.30
N SER A 137 -5.08 0.99 -0.07
CA SER A 137 -5.57 0.32 1.14
C SER A 137 -6.32 1.29 2.03
N GLU A 138 -7.39 0.82 2.66
CA GLU A 138 -8.01 1.52 3.78
C GLU A 138 -7.09 1.41 5.00
N VAL A 139 -6.71 2.56 5.57
CA VAL A 139 -5.81 2.65 6.72
C VAL A 139 -6.49 3.45 7.81
N ALA A 140 -6.67 2.83 8.98
CA ALA A 140 -7.12 3.51 10.18
C ALA A 140 -5.96 4.26 10.83
N LEU A 141 -5.94 5.58 10.70
CA LEU A 141 -4.84 6.41 11.17
C LEU A 141 -5.06 6.88 12.61
N GLY A 142 -6.31 6.97 13.05
CA GLY A 142 -6.68 7.55 14.33
C GLY A 142 -6.05 8.93 14.57
N LYS A 143 -5.68 9.17 15.82
CA LYS A 143 -4.90 10.36 16.21
C LYS A 143 -3.46 10.25 15.69
N MET A 144 -3.10 11.11 14.74
CA MET A 144 -1.79 11.12 14.08
C MET A 144 -0.78 11.99 14.83
N PHE A 145 0.44 11.49 15.02
CA PHE A 145 1.57 12.27 15.51
C PHE A 145 2.27 12.95 14.35
N GLU A 146 2.26 14.28 14.32
CA GLU A 146 2.85 15.05 13.22
C GLU A 146 4.33 15.35 13.47
N VAL A 147 5.16 15.09 12.46
CA VAL A 147 6.61 15.33 12.48
C VAL A 147 7.04 16.11 11.24
N LYS A 148 8.00 17.03 11.37
CA LYS A 148 8.48 17.89 10.26
C LYS A 148 9.64 17.27 9.46
N GLY A 149 10.16 16.13 9.89
CA GLY A 149 11.31 15.49 9.27
C GLY A 149 11.63 14.14 9.89
N PRO A 150 12.62 13.42 9.36
CA PRO A 150 12.96 12.06 9.78
C PRO A 150 13.14 11.97 11.28
N THR A 151 12.40 11.07 11.92
CA THR A 151 12.37 10.90 13.37
C THR A 151 12.19 9.42 13.68
N TYR A 152 13.28 8.72 14.00
CA TYR A 152 13.23 7.29 14.28
C TYR A 152 12.40 6.99 15.53
N MET A 153 11.49 6.03 15.43
CA MET A 153 10.62 5.59 16.52
C MET A 153 10.42 4.06 16.46
N ASP A 154 10.64 3.37 17.58
CA ASP A 154 10.38 1.93 17.70
C ASP A 154 8.90 1.60 17.97
N LYS A 155 8.15 2.59 18.48
CA LYS A 155 6.75 2.49 18.86
C LYS A 155 6.04 3.80 18.56
N ALA A 156 4.71 3.74 18.42
CA ALA A 156 3.89 4.93 18.34
C ALA A 156 4.11 5.83 19.58
N ARG A 157 4.04 7.15 19.39
CA ARG A 157 4.10 8.10 20.50
C ARG A 157 2.91 7.89 21.45
N PRO A 158 3.10 8.00 22.78
CA PRO A 158 2.00 7.85 23.72
C PRO A 158 0.79 8.72 23.35
N GLY A 159 -0.39 8.10 23.27
CA GLY A 159 -1.64 8.77 22.90
C GLY A 159 -1.84 9.01 21.40
N TYR A 160 -0.98 8.46 20.54
CA TYR A 160 -1.11 8.51 19.08
C TYR A 160 -1.13 7.10 18.49
N HIS A 161 -1.80 6.94 17.35
CA HIS A 161 -2.00 5.64 16.68
C HIS A 161 -1.14 5.51 15.42
N SER A 162 -0.78 6.63 14.80
CA SER A 162 0.03 6.68 13.59
C SER A 162 0.96 7.91 13.59
N THR A 163 1.88 7.97 12.63
CA THR A 163 2.81 9.10 12.43
C THR A 163 2.59 9.69 11.05
N LYS A 164 2.52 11.01 10.96
CA LYS A 164 2.40 11.75 9.69
C LYS A 164 3.59 12.68 9.53
N CYS A 165 4.34 12.49 8.45
CA CYS A 165 5.35 13.47 8.03
C CYS A 165 4.64 14.64 7.37
N MET A 166 4.74 15.82 7.97
CA MET A 166 4.31 17.08 7.38
C MET A 166 5.31 17.47 6.30
N ARG A 167 4.80 17.78 5.11
CA ARG A 167 5.56 18.49 4.07
C ARG A 167 5.42 19.99 4.32
#